data_AF-A0A9P7FMD3-F1
#
_entry.id   AF-A0A9P7FMD3-F1
#
_cell.length_a   1.000
_cell.length_b   1.000
_cell.length_c   1.000
_cell.angle_alpha   90.00
_cell.angle_beta   90.00
_cell.angle_gamma   90.00
#
_symmetry.space_group_name_H-M   'P 1'
#
loop_
_entity.id
_entity.type
_entity.pdbx_description
1 polymer ?
#
loop_
_entity_poly.entity_id
_entity_poly.type
_entity_poly.pdbx_seq_one_letter_code
_entity_poly.pdbx_strand_id
1 'polypeptide(L)' 'MQDDGMHSVPVSNLPDLVYETKKDFARNGIISTIVGHVGDGNFHAQLLFRNQKEYDTAKDAVHRMVHRAISLDGT' A
#
# COMPACT_ATOMS: atom_id res chain seq x y z
N MET A 1 -12.85 -11.43 -9.17
CA MET A 1 -11.48 -11.46 -8.63
C MET A 1 -10.83 -10.20 -9.13
N GLN A 2 -10.72 -9.16 -8.28
CA GLN A 2 -9.87 -8.02 -8.60
C GLN A 2 -8.47 -8.43 -8.17
N ASP A 3 -7.52 -8.34 -9.10
CA ASP A 3 -6.13 -8.67 -8.87
C ASP A 3 -5.51 -7.51 -8.10
N ASP A 4 -5.45 -7.60 -6.77
CA ASP A 4 -4.76 -6.64 -5.91
C ASP A 4 -3.23 -6.88 -5.97
N GLY A 5 -2.71 -7.02 -7.20
CA GLY A 5 -1.36 -7.48 -7.50
C GLY A 5 -0.27 -6.62 -6.87
N MET A 6 0.97 -7.09 -6.94
CA MET A 6 2.11 -6.29 -6.50
C MET A 6 2.37 -5.19 -7.52
N HIS A 7 2.25 -3.92 -7.13
CA HIS A 7 2.46 -2.79 -8.05
C HIS A 7 3.85 -2.18 -7.83
N SER A 8 4.59 -1.99 -8.92
CA SER A 8 5.85 -1.24 -8.93
C SER A 8 5.64 0.14 -9.53
N VAL A 9 6.37 1.14 -9.03
CA VAL A 9 6.38 2.51 -9.58
C VAL A 9 7.79 2.89 -10.05
N PRO A 10 7.97 3.96 -10.84
CA PRO A 10 9.30 4.54 -11.04
C PRO A 10 9.97 4.77 -9.68
N VAL A 11 11.26 4.43 -9.57
CA VAL A 11 12.00 4.52 -8.29
C VAL A 11 11.94 5.93 -7.68
N SER A 12 11.85 6.96 -8.52
CA SER A 12 11.67 8.35 -8.08
C SER A 12 10.36 8.60 -7.32
N ASN A 13 9.32 7.83 -7.60
CA ASN A 13 7.98 7.98 -7.02
C ASN A 13 7.75 7.04 -5.82
N LEU A 14 8.63 6.05 -5.61
CA LEU A 14 8.53 5.10 -4.50
C LEU A 14 8.47 5.79 -3.11
N PRO A 15 9.29 6.83 -2.81
CA PRO A 15 9.21 7.52 -1.51
C PRO A 15 7.83 8.13 -1.23
N ASP A 16 7.22 8.75 -2.24
CA ASP A 16 5.90 9.38 -2.12
C ASP A 16 4.81 8.33 -1.92
N LEU A 17 4.87 7.23 -2.69
CA LEU A 17 3.95 6.11 -2.54
C LEU A 17 4.02 5.51 -1.13
N VAL A 18 5.22 5.26 -0.61
CA VAL A 18 5.42 4.72 0.75
C VAL A 18 4.91 5.70 1.81
N TYR A 19 5.24 6.99 1.68
CA TYR A 19 4.88 8.00 2.66
C TYR A 19 3.36 8.19 2.77
N GLU A 20 2.67 8.35 1.64
CA GLU A 20 1.22 8.53 1.63
C GLU A 20 0.48 7.25 2.01
N THR A 21 1.01 6.07 1.69
CA THR A 21 0.47 4.79 2.16
C THR A 21 0.58 4.65 3.67
N LYS A 22 1.74 4.97 4.25
CA LYS A 22 1.93 4.98 5.70
C LYS A 22 0.99 5.96 6.40
N LYS A 23 0.77 7.14 5.82
CA LYS A 23 -0.19 8.13 6.34
C LYS A 23 -1.64 7.64 6.25
N ASP A 24 -2.01 6.98 5.16
CA ASP A 24 -3.34 6.40 5.02
C ASP A 24 -3.58 5.31 6.08
N PHE A 25 -2.64 4.40 6.28
CA PHE A 25 -2.75 3.35 7.30
C PHE A 25 -2.88 3.93 8.71
N ALA A 26 -2.05 4.93 9.05
CA ALA A 26 -2.13 5.60 10.34
C ALA A 26 -3.50 6.29 10.57
N ARG A 27 -4.05 6.97 9.55
CA ARG A 27 -5.37 7.62 9.63
C ARG A 27 -6.51 6.62 9.83
N ASN A 28 -6.37 5.42 9.30
CA ASN A 28 -7.38 4.36 9.39
C ASN A 28 -7.15 3.41 10.58
N GLY A 29 -6.16 3.70 11.45
CA GLY A 29 -5.86 2.87 12.62
C GLY A 29 -5.31 1.48 12.28
N ILE A 30 -4.73 1.32 11.09
CA ILE A 30 -4.17 0.04 10.62
C ILE A 30 -2.76 -0.12 11.19
N ILE A 31 -2.52 -1.22 11.90
CA ILE A 31 -1.18 -1.62 12.31
C ILE A 31 -0.53 -2.33 11.13
N SER A 32 0.61 -1.81 10.67
CA SER A 32 1.30 -2.33 9.50
C SER A 32 2.82 -2.23 9.60
N THR A 33 3.51 -3.14 8.93
CA THR A 33 4.95 -3.07 8.66
C THR A 33 5.17 -2.86 7.17
N ILE A 34 6.08 -1.96 6.80
CA ILE A 34 6.46 -1.69 5.41
C ILE A 34 7.92 -2.08 5.18
N VAL A 35 8.19 -2.82 4.11
CA VAL A 35 9.54 -3.21 3.66
C VAL A 35 9.68 -2.85 2.18
N GLY A 36 10.62 -1.95 1.86
CA GLY A 36 10.84 -1.49 0.49
C GLY A 36 11.97 -2.24 -0.22
N HIS A 37 11.75 -2.58 -1.49
CA HIS A 37 12.79 -2.96 -2.44
C HIS A 37 13.23 -1.69 -3.18
N VAL A 38 14.27 -1.04 -2.65
CA VAL A 38 14.70 0.29 -3.13
C VAL A 38 15.21 0.27 -4.57
N GLY A 39 15.64 -0.89 -5.07
CA GLY A 39 16.26 -1.03 -6.40
C GLY A 39 15.29 -1.16 -7.58
N ASP A 40 14.03 -1.55 -7.33
CA ASP A 40 13.06 -1.89 -8.39
C ASP A 40 11.72 -1.15 -8.25
N GLY A 41 11.64 -0.19 -7.32
CA GLY A 41 10.46 0.68 -7.20
C GLY A 41 9.27 0.02 -6.50
N ASN A 42 9.52 -1.03 -5.71
CA ASN A 42 8.49 -1.81 -5.04
C ASN A 42 8.57 -1.71 -3.51
N PHE A 43 7.47 -1.97 -2.82
CA PHE A 43 7.45 -2.25 -1.39
C PHE A 43 6.33 -3.22 -1.01
N HIS A 44 6.53 -3.92 0.10
CA HIS A 44 5.54 -4.77 0.73
C HIS A 44 4.97 -4.08 1.97
N ALA A 45 3.66 -4.16 2.15
CA ALA A 45 2.98 -3.80 3.38
C ALA A 45 2.28 -5.02 3.98
N GLN A 46 2.64 -5.37 5.21
CA GLN A 46 1.95 -6.40 5.99
C GLN A 46 0.99 -5.72 6.96
N LEU A 47 -0.31 -5.96 6.80
CA LEU A 47 -1.38 -5.34 7.60
C LEU A 47 -1.91 -6.36 8.61
N LEU A 48 -2.09 -5.93 9.86
CA LEU A 48 -2.67 -6.75 10.93
C LEU A 48 -4.15 -6.40 11.13
N PHE A 49 -4.98 -7.44 11.27
CA PHE A 49 -6.40 -7.33 11.58
C PHE A 49 -6.84 -8.50 12.46
N ARG A 50 -7.89 -8.31 13.26
CA ARG A 50 -8.37 -9.30 14.25
C ARG A 50 -9.83 -9.69 14.05
N ASN A 51 -10.60 -8.89 13.30
CA ASN A 51 -12.02 -9.07 13.09
C ASN A 51 -12.43 -8.59 11.69
N GLN A 52 -13.68 -8.88 11.31
CA GLN A 52 -14.20 -8.57 9.97
C GLN A 52 -14.12 -7.07 9.63
N LYS A 53 -14.45 -6.19 10.60
CA LYS A 53 -14.41 -4.75 10.39
C LYS A 53 -12.99 -4.24 10.10
N GLU A 54 -12.00 -4.74 10.83
CA GLU A 54 -10.58 -4.43 10.58
C GLU A 54 -10.09 -4.99 9.25
N TYR A 55 -10.55 -6.19 8.87
CA TYR A 55 -10.25 -6.77 7.56
C TYR A 55 -10.81 -5.92 6.42
N ASP A 56 -12.07 -5.50 6.50
CA ASP A 56 -12.70 -4.65 5.48
C ASP A 56 -11.94 -3.31 5.35
N THR A 57 -11.56 -2.72 6.48
CA THR A 57 -10.75 -1.47 6.51
C THR A 57 -9.37 -1.67 5.85
N ALA A 58 -8.70 -2.80 6.14
CA ALA A 58 -7.42 -3.14 5.55
C ALA A 58 -7.53 -3.36 4.03
N LYS A 59 -8.59 -4.04 3.58
CA LYS A 59 -8.88 -4.26 2.17
C LYS A 59 -9.10 -2.95 1.42
N ASP A 60 -9.90 -2.03 1.97
CA ASP A 60 -10.09 -0.71 1.38
C ASP A 60 -8.78 0.09 1.29
N ALA A 61 -7.91 -0.07 2.28
CA ALA A 61 -6.59 0.57 2.28
C ALA A 61 -5.66 0.01 1.19
N VAL A 62 -5.71 -1.30 0.94
CA VAL A 62 -4.99 -1.94 -0.19
C VAL A 62 -5.50 -1.38 -1.52
N HIS A 63 -6.82 -1.28 -1.71
CA HIS A 63 -7.37 -0.69 -2.93
C HIS A 63 -6.89 0.77 -3.14
N ARG A 64 -6.91 1.60 -2.08
CA ARG A 64 -6.38 2.98 -2.17
C ARG A 64 -4.87 3.02 -2.45
N MET A 65 -4.10 2.09 -1.89
CA MET A 65 -2.65 1.96 -2.15
C MET A 65 -2.39 1.63 -3.62
N VAL A 66 -3.12 0.67 -4.20
CA VAL A 66 -3.04 0.30 -5.61
C VAL A 66 -3.39 1.49 -6.52
N HIS A 67 -4.50 2.17 -6.25
CA HIS A 67 -4.86 3.37 -7.02
C HIS A 67 -3.80 4.48 -6.96
N ARG A 68 -3.14 4.63 -5.80
CA ARG A 68 -2.02 5.57 -5.65
C ARG A 68 -0.82 5.16 -6.48
N ALA A 69 -0.48 3.87 -6.51
CA ALA A 69 0.61 3.36 -7.34
C ALA A 69 0.35 3.63 -8.84
N ILE A 70 -0.86 3.32 -9.33
CA ILE A 70 -1.28 3.59 -10.72
C ILE A 70 -1.20 5.09 -11.04
N SER A 71 -1.58 5.96 -10.10
CA SER A 71 -1.52 7.42 -10.28
C SER A 71 -0.08 7.97 -10.30
N LEU A 72 0.90 7.17 -9.87
CA LEU A 72 2.32 7.48 -9.83
C LEU A 72 3.09 6.75 -10.94
N ASP A 73 2.44 6.52 -12.08
CA ASP A 73 2.97 5.81 -13.25
C ASP A 73 3.38 4.35 -12.96
N GLY A 74 2.73 3.72 -11.98
CA GLY A 74 2.95 2.31 -11.64
C GLY A 74 2.15 1.33 -12.50
N THR A 75 2.55 0.06 -12.45
CA THR A 75 1.92 -1.07 -13.16
C THR A 75 1.42 -2.14 -12.21
#